data_AF-A0A7Z2J8P0-F1
#
_entry.id   AF-A0A7Z2J8P0-F1
#
_cell.length_a   1.000
_cell.length_b   1.000
_cell.length_c   1.000
_cell.angle_alpha   90.00
_cell.angle_beta   90.00
_cell.angle_gamma   90.00
#
_symmetry.space_group_name_H-M   'P 1'
#
loop_
_entity.id
_entity.type
_entity.pdbx_description
1 polymer ?
#
loop_
_entity_poly.entity_id
_entity_poly.type
_entity_poly.pdbx_seq_one_letter_code
_entity_poly.pdbx_strand_id
1 'polypeptide(L)'
;MKFTTLACALLALFWLSLRVQAQIQPQPEDYEYLRRIRVPDAVVNCVSALDQWVHKAQRYDSLLVPDRRALSAKIEQPAPVNATPVPAASDALTPVPAIDTLIHLHAFAKIRGKYAWVPVKATCGIWHSYVVDVALSPRSTHATSPIH
;
A
#
# COMPACT_ATOMS: atom_id res chain seq x y z
N MET A 1 52.62 -15.54 -5.96
CA MET A 1 52.21 -14.18 -5.53
C MET A 1 51.04 -13.58 -6.31
N LYS A 2 50.79 -13.95 -7.58
CA LYS A 2 49.64 -13.45 -8.37
C LYS A 2 48.27 -14.03 -7.96
N PHE A 3 48.22 -15.26 -7.45
CA PHE A 3 46.97 -15.90 -7.03
C PHE A 3 46.40 -15.30 -5.74
N THR A 4 47.27 -14.92 -4.79
CA THR A 4 46.86 -14.30 -3.52
C THR A 4 46.24 -12.92 -3.71
N THR A 5 46.78 -12.11 -4.64
CA THR A 5 46.19 -10.80 -4.98
C THR A 5 44.83 -10.94 -5.65
N LEU A 6 44.64 -11.95 -6.49
CA LEU A 6 43.38 -12.21 -7.20
C LEU A 6 42.30 -12.71 -6.23
N ALA A 7 42.66 -13.57 -5.28
CA ALA A 7 41.77 -14.03 -4.22
C ALA A 7 41.32 -12.88 -3.30
N CYS A 8 42.22 -11.98 -2.89
CA CYS A 8 41.87 -10.79 -2.11
C CYS A 8 40.95 -9.84 -2.88
N ALA A 9 41.20 -9.63 -4.17
CA ALA A 9 40.35 -8.77 -5.00
C ALA A 9 38.93 -9.33 -5.14
N LEU A 10 38.78 -10.64 -5.35
CA LEU A 10 37.47 -11.31 -5.42
C LEU A 10 36.71 -11.25 -4.10
N LEU A 11 37.41 -11.47 -2.97
CA LEU A 11 36.82 -11.31 -1.64
C LEU A 11 36.34 -9.88 -1.43
N ALA A 12 37.16 -8.87 -1.72
CA ALA A 12 36.77 -7.46 -1.59
C ALA A 12 35.52 -7.13 -2.43
N LEU A 13 35.47 -7.61 -3.68
CA LEU A 13 34.33 -7.44 -4.58
C LEU A 13 33.06 -8.10 -4.05
N PHE A 14 33.18 -9.30 -3.47
CA PHE A 14 32.07 -10.01 -2.83
C PHE A 14 31.56 -9.27 -1.58
N TRP A 15 32.46 -8.75 -0.75
CA TRP A 15 32.08 -7.93 0.41
C TRP A 15 31.39 -6.62 0.00
N LEU A 16 31.84 -5.98 -1.07
CA LEU A 16 31.22 -4.78 -1.63
C LEU A 16 29.82 -5.08 -2.18
N SER A 17 29.65 -6.19 -2.91
CA SER A 17 28.35 -6.56 -3.47
C SER A 17 27.31 -6.89 -2.39
N LEU A 18 27.72 -7.59 -1.32
CA LEU A 18 26.89 -7.85 -0.14
C LEU A 18 26.44 -6.55 0.56
N ARG A 19 27.35 -5.58 0.70
CA ARG A 19 27.03 -4.26 1.30
C ARG A 19 26.05 -3.46 0.45
N VAL A 20 26.20 -3.51 -0.87
CA VAL A 20 25.29 -2.81 -1.80
C VAL A 20 23.89 -3.41 -1.72
N GLN A 21 23.75 -4.74 -1.70
CA GLN A 21 22.45 -5.40 -1.58
C GLN A 21 21.72 -5.06 -0.27
N ALA A 22 22.45 -4.83 0.83
CA ALA A 22 21.86 -4.44 2.11
C ALA A 22 21.33 -2.99 2.14
N GLN A 23 21.79 -2.11 1.25
CA GLN A 23 21.37 -0.70 1.19
C GLN A 23 20.18 -0.46 0.26
N ILE A 24 19.73 -1.48 -0.48
CA ILE A 24 18.61 -1.38 -1.44
C ILE A 24 17.25 -1.48 -0.73
N GLN A 25 17.20 -1.39 0.61
CA GLN A 25 15.92 -1.26 1.27
C GLN A 25 15.30 0.08 0.85
N PRO A 26 14.14 0.08 0.16
CA PRO A 26 13.50 1.32 -0.24
C PRO A 26 13.25 2.14 1.03
N GLN A 27 13.79 3.36 1.08
CA GLN A 27 13.47 4.26 2.17
C GLN A 27 11.96 4.49 2.16
N PRO A 28 11.29 4.50 3.33
CA PRO A 28 9.89 4.84 3.40
C PRO A 28 9.71 6.22 2.78
N GLU A 29 8.93 6.32 1.70
CA GLU A 29 8.64 7.62 1.12
C GLU A 29 7.85 8.45 2.14
N ASP A 30 8.44 9.55 2.59
CA ASP A 30 7.74 10.56 3.36
C ASP A 30 6.85 11.33 2.38
N TYR A 31 5.59 10.90 2.24
CA TYR A 31 4.54 11.48 1.40
C TYR A 31 4.15 12.93 1.79
N GLU A 32 5.07 13.72 2.35
CA GLU A 32 4.96 15.13 2.72
C GLU A 32 4.51 16.02 1.56
N TYR A 33 4.82 15.64 0.32
CA TYR A 33 4.33 16.35 -0.86
C TYR A 33 2.80 16.32 -0.98
N LEU A 34 2.14 15.25 -0.52
CA LEU A 34 0.67 15.17 -0.49
C LEU A 34 0.08 16.18 0.48
N ARG A 35 0.76 16.45 1.61
CA ARG A 35 0.34 17.50 2.55
C ARG A 35 0.41 18.88 1.91
N ARG A 36 1.44 19.14 1.07
CA ARG A 36 1.59 20.41 0.35
C ARG A 36 0.45 20.69 -0.63
N ILE A 37 -0.13 19.65 -1.24
CA ILE A 37 -1.30 19.78 -2.12
C ILE A 37 -2.64 19.71 -1.36
N ARG A 38 -2.62 19.82 -0.02
CA ARG A 38 -3.80 19.82 0.87
C ARG A 38 -4.56 18.48 0.91
N VAL A 39 -3.87 17.35 0.73
CA VAL A 39 -4.44 16.04 1.06
C VAL A 39 -4.56 15.92 2.58
N PRO A 40 -5.69 15.43 3.13
CA PRO A 40 -5.85 15.22 4.56
C PRO A 40 -4.81 14.24 5.13
N ASP A 41 -4.29 14.49 6.33
CA ASP A 41 -3.26 13.66 6.97
C ASP A 41 -3.68 12.20 7.10
N ALA A 42 -4.97 11.95 7.38
CA ALA A 42 -5.53 10.61 7.43
C ALA A 42 -5.36 9.83 6.12
N VAL A 43 -5.50 10.51 4.98
CA VAL A 43 -5.29 9.93 3.64
C VAL A 43 -3.79 9.73 3.38
N VAL A 44 -2.93 10.67 3.78
CA VAL A 44 -1.47 10.53 3.66
C VAL A 44 -0.97 9.31 4.44
N ASN A 45 -1.43 9.14 5.68
CA ASN A 45 -1.10 7.99 6.52
C ASN A 45 -1.65 6.67 5.94
N CYS A 46 -2.84 6.72 5.32
CA CYS A 46 -3.39 5.57 4.61
C CYS A 46 -2.53 5.19 3.40
N VAL A 47 -2.09 6.15 2.59
CA VAL A 47 -1.21 5.90 1.43
C VAL A 47 0.12 5.29 1.86
N SER A 48 0.75 5.83 2.92
CA SER A 48 2.01 5.28 3.42
C SER A 48 1.86 3.86 3.98
N ALA A 49 0.79 3.60 4.74
CA ALA A 49 0.48 2.26 5.26
C ALA A 49 0.19 1.27 4.12
N LEU A 50 -0.53 1.70 3.09
CA LEU A 50 -0.82 0.90 1.90
C LEU A 50 0.44 0.53 1.12
N ASP A 51 1.33 1.49 0.87
CA ASP A 51 2.58 1.22 0.18
C ASP A 51 3.42 0.20 0.95
N GLN A 52 3.58 0.40 2.26
CA GLN A 52 4.32 -0.53 3.11
C GLN A 52 3.67 -1.94 3.18
N TRP A 53 2.34 -2.01 3.19
CA TRP A 53 1.61 -3.28 3.16
C TRP A 53 1.81 -4.02 1.83
N VAL A 54 1.77 -3.31 0.69
CA VAL A 54 1.94 -3.92 -0.64
C VAL A 54 3.28 -4.61 -0.80
N HIS A 55 4.35 -4.02 -0.25
CA HIS A 55 5.68 -4.66 -0.27
C HIS A 55 5.71 -6.03 0.43
N LYS A 56 4.83 -6.25 1.42
CA LYS A 56 4.68 -7.51 2.16
C LYS A 56 3.58 -8.42 1.59
N ALA A 57 2.71 -7.90 0.72
CA ALA A 57 1.57 -8.62 0.20
C ALA A 57 1.99 -9.67 -0.85
N GLN A 58 1.28 -10.80 -0.87
CA GLN A 58 1.56 -11.89 -1.81
C GLN A 58 1.20 -11.55 -3.26
N ARG A 59 0.14 -10.75 -3.48
CA ARG A 59 -0.45 -10.54 -4.81
C ARG A 59 0.16 -9.38 -5.59
N TYR A 60 0.65 -8.37 -4.90
CA TYR A 60 1.11 -7.12 -5.51
C TYR A 60 2.55 -6.83 -5.09
N ASP A 61 3.30 -6.16 -5.96
CA ASP A 61 4.69 -5.75 -5.70
C ASP A 61 4.80 -4.26 -5.35
N SER A 62 3.96 -3.43 -5.96
CA SER A 62 4.06 -1.97 -5.84
C SER A 62 2.68 -1.34 -6.00
N LEU A 63 2.51 -0.18 -5.37
CA LEU A 63 1.30 0.63 -5.45
C LEU A 63 1.60 1.99 -6.07
N LEU A 64 0.69 2.48 -6.90
CA LEU A 64 0.72 3.83 -7.45
C LEU A 64 -0.62 4.50 -7.18
N VAL A 65 -0.59 5.55 -6.36
CA VAL A 65 -1.76 6.37 -6.05
C VAL A 65 -1.62 7.70 -6.80
N PRO A 66 -2.43 7.98 -7.83
CA PRO A 66 -2.37 9.27 -8.51
C PRO A 66 -2.81 10.41 -7.59
N ASP A 67 -2.12 11.55 -7.61
CA ASP A 67 -2.39 12.72 -6.75
C ASP A 67 -3.86 13.15 -6.77
N ARG A 68 -4.47 13.23 -7.97
CA ARG A 68 -5.89 13.56 -8.11
C ARG A 68 -6.81 12.57 -7.40
N ARG A 69 -6.43 11.31 -7.29
CA ARG A 69 -7.20 10.26 -6.58
C ARG A 69 -6.97 10.32 -5.07
N ALA A 70 -5.79 10.72 -4.62
CA ALA A 70 -5.54 11.02 -3.22
C ALA A 70 -6.36 12.24 -2.76
N LEU A 71 -6.45 13.28 -3.59
CA LEU A 71 -7.29 14.46 -3.33
C LEU A 71 -8.79 14.13 -3.34
N SER A 72 -9.21 13.17 -4.17
CA SER A 72 -10.61 12.72 -4.24
C SER A 72 -10.91 11.52 -3.34
N ALA A 73 -10.07 11.25 -2.34
CA ALA A 73 -10.28 10.13 -1.44
C ALA A 73 -11.58 10.33 -0.64
N LYS A 74 -12.40 9.28 -0.56
CA LYS A 74 -13.66 9.33 0.18
C LYS A 74 -13.39 8.93 1.62
N ILE A 75 -13.60 9.87 2.55
CA ILE A 75 -13.49 9.62 3.99
C ILE A 75 -14.90 9.40 4.51
N GLU A 76 -15.20 8.17 4.93
CA GLU A 76 -16.47 7.80 5.55
C GLU A 76 -16.26 7.71 7.06
N GLN A 77 -16.99 8.52 7.82
CA GLN A 77 -17.15 8.31 9.25
C GLN A 77 -18.28 7.29 9.44
N PRO A 78 -18.07 6.16 10.12
CA PRO A 78 -19.16 5.29 10.53
C PRO A 78 -20.14 6.12 11.35
N ALA A 79 -21.44 5.92 11.07
CA ALA A 79 -22.48 6.51 11.89
C ALA A 79 -22.27 6.10 13.36
N PRO A 80 -22.54 7.00 14.34
CA PRO A 80 -22.46 6.64 15.75
C PRO A 80 -23.30 5.39 16.03
N VAL A 81 -22.78 4.54 16.90
CA VAL A 81 -23.22 3.17 17.26
C VAL A 81 -24.62 3.14 17.90
N ASN A 82 -25.63 3.59 17.16
CA ASN A 82 -27.05 3.36 17.45
C ASN A 82 -27.76 2.60 16.32
N ALA A 83 -27.02 2.17 15.28
CA ALA A 83 -27.51 1.22 14.30
C ALA A 83 -27.13 -0.20 14.75
N THR A 84 -28.14 -0.93 15.21
CA THR A 84 -28.14 -2.37 15.51
C THR A 84 -27.26 -3.17 14.54
N PRO A 85 -26.33 -4.01 15.02
CA PRO A 85 -25.54 -4.85 14.14
C PRO A 85 -26.44 -5.99 13.62
N VAL A 86 -26.75 -5.97 12.33
CA VAL A 86 -27.20 -7.17 11.61
C VAL A 86 -25.94 -7.98 11.26
N PRO A 87 -25.74 -9.18 11.81
CA PRO A 87 -24.55 -9.97 11.50
C PRO A 87 -24.73 -10.62 10.12
N ALA A 88 -23.91 -10.22 9.15
CA ALA A 88 -23.70 -11.00 7.95
C ALA A 88 -22.73 -12.15 8.29
N ALA A 89 -23.16 -13.36 7.95
CA ALA A 89 -22.56 -14.67 8.13
C ALA A 89 -21.01 -14.75 8.17
N SER A 90 -20.54 -15.43 9.22
CA SER A 90 -19.51 -16.49 9.21
C SER A 90 -18.17 -16.22 8.48
N ASP A 91 -17.15 -15.77 9.21
CA ASP A 91 -15.94 -16.58 9.49
C ASP A 91 -14.88 -15.77 10.30
N ALA A 92 -14.23 -16.48 11.22
CA ALA A 92 -13.02 -16.11 11.98
C ALA A 92 -13.10 -14.94 13.00
N LEU A 93 -13.09 -15.33 14.28
CA LEU A 93 -12.86 -14.47 15.44
C LEU A 93 -11.49 -13.77 15.37
N THR A 94 -11.50 -12.49 15.00
CA THR A 94 -10.56 -11.50 15.54
C THR A 94 -11.40 -10.28 15.93
N PRO A 95 -11.21 -9.68 17.12
CA PRO A 95 -11.88 -8.43 17.43
C PRO A 95 -11.33 -7.38 16.47
N VAL A 96 -12.10 -7.07 15.43
CA VAL A 96 -11.79 -5.94 14.56
C VAL A 96 -11.81 -4.71 15.48
N PRO A 97 -10.67 -4.00 15.66
CA PRO A 97 -10.67 -2.78 16.45
C PRO A 97 -11.74 -1.85 15.89
N ALA A 98 -12.55 -1.24 16.74
CA ALA A 98 -13.63 -0.36 16.31
C ALA A 98 -13.05 0.70 15.35
N ILE A 99 -13.43 0.66 14.08
CA ILE A 99 -12.91 1.57 13.07
C ILE A 99 -13.69 2.88 13.21
N ASP A 100 -13.01 4.00 13.44
CA ASP A 100 -13.62 5.32 13.59
C ASP A 100 -13.77 6.05 12.26
N THR A 101 -12.91 5.74 11.27
CA THR A 101 -13.04 6.28 9.91
C THR A 101 -12.57 5.26 8.88
N LEU A 102 -13.28 5.17 7.76
CA LEU A 102 -12.94 4.33 6.63
C LEU A 102 -12.59 5.22 5.43
N ILE A 103 -11.36 5.09 4.93
CA ILE A 103 -10.88 5.84 3.76
C ILE A 103 -10.94 4.94 2.54
N HIS A 104 -11.60 5.39 1.48
CA HIS A 104 -11.58 4.74 0.17
C HIS A 104 -10.80 5.59 -0.83
N LEU A 105 -9.84 4.98 -1.50
CA LEU A 105 -9.07 5.64 -2.55
C LEU A 105 -8.89 4.73 -3.77
N HIS A 106 -8.64 5.35 -4.92
CA HIS A 106 -8.37 4.64 -6.17
C HIS A 106 -6.88 4.65 -6.46
N ALA A 107 -6.34 3.49 -6.75
CA ALA A 107 -4.93 3.31 -7.04
C ALA A 107 -4.73 2.30 -8.17
N PHE A 108 -3.48 2.14 -8.59
CA PHE A 108 -3.05 1.07 -9.47
C PHE A 108 -2.05 0.21 -8.70
N ALA A 109 -2.23 -1.10 -8.76
CA ALA A 109 -1.30 -2.04 -8.15
C ALA A 109 -0.60 -2.85 -9.23
N LYS A 110 0.71 -3.02 -9.10
CA LYS A 110 1.50 -3.90 -9.96
C LYS A 110 1.36 -5.33 -9.47
N ILE A 111 0.94 -6.23 -10.34
CA ILE A 111 0.78 -7.65 -9.98
C ILE A 111 2.16 -8.30 -9.80
N ARG A 112 2.32 -9.07 -8.72
CA ARG A 112 3.57 -9.77 -8.42
C ARG A 112 3.97 -10.72 -9.54
N GLY A 113 5.20 -10.59 -10.02
CA GLY A 113 5.74 -11.43 -11.10
C GLY A 113 5.14 -11.15 -12.48
N LYS A 114 4.35 -10.09 -12.65
CA LYS A 114 3.83 -9.65 -13.96
C LYS A 114 4.16 -8.19 -14.21
N TYR A 115 4.41 -7.83 -15.46
CA TYR A 115 4.58 -6.43 -15.89
C TYR A 115 3.23 -5.78 -16.19
N ALA A 116 2.25 -5.99 -15.31
CA ALA A 116 0.88 -5.51 -15.50
C ALA A 116 0.42 -4.69 -14.29
N TRP A 117 -0.11 -3.51 -14.58
CA TRP A 117 -0.77 -2.64 -13.60
C TRP A 117 -2.28 -2.83 -13.69
N VAL A 118 -2.92 -3.04 -12.56
CA VAL A 118 -4.38 -3.18 -12.48
C VAL A 118 -4.99 -2.08 -11.62
N PRO A 119 -6.15 -1.53 -12.04
CA PRO A 119 -6.88 -0.58 -11.20
C PRO A 119 -7.40 -1.31 -9.96
N VAL A 120 -7.15 -0.73 -8.78
CA VAL A 120 -7.61 -1.25 -7.50
C VAL A 120 -8.36 -0.17 -6.73
N LYS A 121 -9.30 -0.61 -5.91
CA LYS A 121 -9.88 0.20 -4.85
C LYS A 121 -9.16 -0.18 -3.56
N ALA A 122 -8.51 0.81 -2.96
CA ALA A 122 -7.80 0.67 -1.70
C ALA A 122 -8.65 1.22 -0.56
N THR A 123 -8.63 0.52 0.57
CA THR A 123 -9.37 0.90 1.76
C THR A 123 -8.46 0.89 2.98
N CYS A 124 -8.55 1.92 3.82
CA CYS A 124 -7.88 1.95 5.12
C CYS A 124 -8.89 2.19 6.23
N GLY A 125 -8.84 1.35 7.26
CA GLY A 125 -9.53 1.58 8.53
C GLY A 125 -8.62 2.35 9.48
N ILE A 126 -9.14 3.43 10.06
CA ILE A 126 -8.42 4.26 11.03
C ILE A 126 -9.13 4.19 12.39
N TRP A 127 -8.34 4.03 13.44
CA TRP A 127 -8.76 4.10 14.84
C TRP A 127 -7.88 5.12 15.57
N HIS A 128 -8.49 6.11 16.23
CA HIS A 128 -7.76 7.16 16.97
C HIS A 128 -6.58 7.78 16.19
N SER A 129 -6.75 8.02 14.88
CA SER A 129 -5.73 8.55 13.94
C SER A 129 -4.65 7.56 13.49
N TYR A 130 -4.69 6.30 13.93
CA TYR A 130 -3.79 5.23 13.48
C TYR A 130 -4.47 4.34 12.45
N VAL A 131 -3.72 3.93 11.42
CA VAL A 131 -4.21 2.96 10.44
C VAL A 131 -4.15 1.56 11.05
N VAL A 132 -5.30 0.92 11.22
CA VAL A 132 -5.45 -0.41 11.83
C VAL A 132 -5.76 -1.51 10.84
N ASP A 133 -6.34 -1.14 9.69
CA ASP A 133 -6.69 -2.09 8.63
C ASP A 133 -6.39 -1.50 7.26
N VAL A 134 -5.96 -2.35 6.33
CA VAL A 134 -5.57 -1.99 4.98
C VAL A 134 -5.97 -3.12 4.04
N ALA A 135 -6.72 -2.80 2.98
CA ALA A 135 -7.09 -3.77 1.97
C ALA A 135 -7.04 -3.20 0.54
N LEU A 136 -6.71 -4.06 -0.41
CA LEU A 136 -6.75 -3.79 -1.85
C LEU A 136 -7.72 -4.74 -2.53
N SER A 137 -8.73 -4.19 -3.19
CA SER A 137 -9.68 -4.94 -4.01
C SER A 137 -9.49 -4.59 -5.49
N PRO A 138 -9.42 -5.58 -6.40
CA PRO A 138 -9.35 -5.30 -7.84
C PRO A 138 -10.64 -4.62 -8.29
N ARG A 139 -10.52 -3.54 -9.06
CA ARG A 139 -11.67 -2.91 -9.69
C ARG A 139 -11.99 -3.72 -10.94
N SER A 140 -13.15 -4.39 -10.97
CA SER A 140 -13.62 -4.98 -12.22
C SER A 140 -13.82 -3.84 -13.22
N THR A 141 -12.99 -3.79 -14.26
CA THR A 141 -13.30 -3.03 -15.44
C THR A 141 -14.45 -3.77 -16.11
N HIS A 142 -15.70 -3.36 -15.85
CA HIS A 142 -16.79 -3.74 -16.73
C HIS A 142 -16.43 -3.20 -18.11
N ALA A 143 -15.94 -4.10 -18.97
CA ALA A 143 -15.64 -3.83 -20.36
C ALA A 143 -16.97 -3.75 -21.11
N THR A 144 -17.66 -2.61 -21.08
CA THR A 144 -18.72 -2.33 -22.06
C THR A 144 -18.95 -0.84 -22.20
N SER A 145 -18.32 -0.23 -23.19
CA SER A 145 -18.99 0.76 -24.02
C SER A 145 -18.28 0.74 -25.38
N PRO A 146 -18.82 0.06 -26.39
CA PRO A 146 -18.44 0.36 -27.76
C PRO A 146 -18.90 1.79 -28.03
N ILE A 147 -17.93 2.68 -28.25
CA ILE A 147 -18.20 3.99 -28.84
C ILE A 147 -18.79 3.70 -30.22
N HIS A 148 -20.02 4.10 -30.42
CA HIS A 148 -20.76 3.99 -31.67
C HIS A 148 -20.67 5.30 -32.45
#